data_AF-A0A5C7KXX2-F1
#
_entry.id   AF-A0A5C7KXX2-F1
#
_cell.length_a   1.000
_cell.length_b   1.000
_cell.length_c   1.000
_cell.angle_alpha   90.00
_cell.angle_beta   90.00
_cell.angle_gamma   90.00
#
_symmetry.space_group_name_H-M   'P 1'
#
loop_
_entity.id
_entity.type
_entity.pdbx_description
1 polymer ?
#
loop_
_entity_poly.entity_id
_entity_poly.type
_entity_poly.pdbx_seq_one_letter_code
_entity_poly.pdbx_strand_id
1 'polypeptide(L)'
;MRTPFVLQTNDNDTVFVGIGYGMTKGKEKGVVLGCSHIYDAAGQGLRYHVSRIQDPIWIQDNPFLKKDDAISIGYQVRQLFHQTYQKLPHRVVIHKRTPFVGSEQEGLTQSLKGVAEVEMITVEEEPSWRFLSYDKIKQSVDGFPVKRNTVLVYGNDQALLWVHGAVKNIKDYKTYFQGKSRIPSPLRITRFAGQAPIETVAREILGLSKMDWNSCDLYGQFPATLESSSAIAKVGQLMSRFGSETYDYRLFI
;
A
#
# COMPACT_ATOMS: atom_id res chain seq x y z
N MET A 1 13.96 13.09 -18.30
CA MET A 1 13.13 11.86 -18.31
C MET A 1 11.74 12.24 -17.83
N ARG A 2 10.66 11.73 -18.43
CA ARG A 2 9.29 12.28 -18.27
C ARG A 2 8.46 11.43 -17.31
N THR A 3 7.88 12.05 -16.28
CA THR A 3 6.83 11.46 -15.44
C THR A 3 5.55 11.31 -16.27
N PRO A 4 5.00 10.10 -16.48
CA PRO A 4 3.85 9.90 -17.38
C PRO A 4 2.59 10.64 -16.92
N PHE A 5 2.27 10.51 -15.63
CA PHE A 5 1.15 11.19 -14.96
C PHE A 5 1.36 11.15 -13.45
N VAL A 6 0.64 12.03 -12.73
CA VAL A 6 0.64 12.11 -11.27
C VAL A 6 -0.78 12.28 -10.74
N LEU A 7 -1.00 11.97 -9.47
CA LEU A 7 -2.24 12.30 -8.78
C LEU A 7 -2.32 13.80 -8.53
N GLN A 8 -3.52 14.35 -8.66
CA GLN A 8 -3.79 15.69 -8.17
C GLN A 8 -3.95 15.64 -6.65
N THR A 9 -3.09 16.36 -5.92
CA THR A 9 -3.15 16.49 -4.47
C THR A 9 -2.98 17.95 -4.07
N ASN A 10 -3.63 18.34 -2.96
CA ASN A 10 -3.43 19.62 -2.31
C ASN A 10 -2.55 19.48 -1.05
N ASP A 11 -2.28 18.25 -0.63
CA ASP A 11 -1.39 17.92 0.47
C ASP A 11 -0.07 17.49 -0.14
N ASN A 12 0.98 18.31 0.00
CA ASN A 12 2.32 18.01 -0.50
C ASN A 12 3.25 17.48 0.60
N ASP A 13 2.76 17.39 1.84
CA ASP A 13 3.57 17.13 3.03
C ASP A 13 3.29 15.74 3.63
N THR A 14 2.38 14.99 3.00
CA THR A 14 2.17 13.55 3.23
C THR A 14 3.14 12.69 2.44
N VAL A 15 3.65 11.66 3.09
CA VAL A 15 4.46 10.59 2.49
C VAL A 15 3.79 9.26 2.70
N PHE A 16 3.74 8.44 1.65
CA PHE A 16 3.28 7.06 1.74
C PHE A 16 4.45 6.09 1.72
N VAL A 17 4.41 5.06 2.56
CA VAL A 17 5.46 4.05 2.67
C VAL A 17 4.80 2.68 2.56
N GLY A 18 5.19 1.88 1.57
CA GLY A 18 4.78 0.48 1.48
C GLY A 18 5.84 -0.43 2.04
N ILE A 19 5.46 -1.34 2.94
CA ILE A 19 6.35 -2.40 3.46
C ILE A 19 5.94 -3.74 2.83
N GLY A 20 6.89 -4.39 2.18
CA GLY A 20 6.74 -5.70 1.55
C GLY A 20 7.83 -6.67 1.99
N TYR A 21 7.53 -7.97 1.95
CA TYR A 21 8.46 -9.04 2.29
C TYR A 21 8.62 -10.04 1.14
N GLY A 22 9.85 -10.48 0.92
CA GLY A 22 10.21 -11.59 0.03
C GLY A 22 10.82 -12.71 0.86
N MET A 23 10.39 -13.95 0.64
CA MET A 23 10.83 -15.11 1.43
C MET A 23 10.92 -16.37 0.57
N THR A 24 11.94 -17.20 0.82
CA THR A 24 12.11 -18.48 0.13
C THR A 24 11.11 -19.50 0.62
N LYS A 25 10.30 -20.04 -0.31
CA LYS A 25 9.39 -21.14 -0.02
C LYS A 25 10.21 -22.43 0.12
N GLY A 26 10.20 -23.03 1.31
CA GLY A 26 10.93 -24.25 1.65
C GLY A 26 10.66 -24.70 3.08
N LYS A 27 11.15 -25.89 3.48
CA LYS A 27 10.98 -26.44 4.84
C LYS A 27 11.76 -25.66 5.91
N GLU A 28 12.84 -25.00 5.53
CA GLU A 28 13.59 -24.10 6.41
C GLU A 28 13.17 -22.66 6.16
N LYS A 29 12.95 -21.90 7.24
CA LYS A 29 12.68 -20.46 7.18
C LYS A 29 13.89 -19.76 6.60
N GLY A 30 13.85 -19.51 5.29
CA GLY A 30 14.96 -18.95 4.52
C GLY A 30 15.19 -17.45 4.78
N VAL A 31 16.03 -16.85 3.93
CA VAL A 31 16.31 -15.41 3.97
C VAL A 31 15.01 -14.61 3.73
N VAL A 32 14.72 -13.69 4.65
CA VAL A 32 13.64 -12.70 4.48
C VAL A 32 14.26 -11.39 4.04
N LEU A 33 13.80 -10.87 2.90
CA LEU A 33 14.09 -9.52 2.47
C LEU A 33 12.90 -8.62 2.76
N GLY A 34 13.15 -7.53 3.47
CA GLY A 34 12.22 -6.42 3.61
C GLY A 34 12.46 -5.38 2.53
N CYS A 35 11.39 -4.84 1.97
CA CYS A 35 11.44 -3.68 1.09
C CYS A 35 10.53 -2.60 1.65
N SER A 36 11.05 -1.39 1.83
CA SER A 36 10.25 -0.18 2.03
C SER A 36 10.30 0.67 0.75
N HIS A 37 9.14 1.05 0.23
CA HIS A 37 9.05 1.93 -0.94
C HIS A 37 8.27 3.19 -0.58
N ILE A 38 8.92 4.34 -0.79
CA ILE A 38 8.40 5.66 -0.44
C ILE A 38 7.79 6.34 -1.66
N TYR A 39 6.62 6.92 -1.47
CA TYR A 39 5.88 7.70 -2.44
C TYR A 39 5.58 9.08 -1.89
N ASP A 40 5.65 10.10 -2.74
CA ASP A 40 5.12 11.42 -2.41
C ASP A 40 3.58 11.44 -2.46
N ALA A 41 2.99 12.56 -2.07
CA ALA A 41 1.54 12.71 -2.07
C ALA A 41 0.90 12.71 -3.47
N ALA A 42 1.68 13.01 -4.51
CA ALA A 42 1.25 12.92 -5.91
C ALA A 42 1.35 11.48 -6.44
N GLY A 43 1.78 10.53 -5.61
CA GLY A 43 1.91 9.12 -5.95
C GLY A 43 3.13 8.79 -6.79
N GLN A 44 4.12 9.69 -6.85
CA GLN A 44 5.39 9.40 -7.49
C GLN A 44 6.25 8.57 -6.55
N GLY A 45 6.74 7.42 -7.03
CA GLY A 45 7.77 6.66 -6.32
C GLY A 45 9.02 7.53 -6.16
N LEU A 46 9.61 7.54 -4.97
CA LEU A 46 10.82 8.32 -4.68
C LEU A 46 12.05 7.40 -4.65
N ARG A 47 12.08 6.45 -3.73
CA ARG A 47 13.16 5.46 -3.55
C ARG A 47 12.65 4.22 -2.83
N TYR A 48 13.32 3.11 -3.07
CA TYR A 48 13.14 1.89 -2.30
C TYR A 48 14.40 1.55 -1.51
N HIS A 49 14.20 0.96 -0.33
CA HIS A 49 15.26 0.39 0.47
C HIS A 49 14.99 -1.10 0.64
N VAL A 50 15.96 -1.92 0.21
CA VAL A 50 15.89 -3.37 0.36
C VAL A 50 16.96 -3.79 1.35
N SER A 51 16.55 -4.52 2.37
CA SER A 51 17.46 -5.05 3.38
C SER A 51 17.09 -6.46 3.79
N ARG A 52 18.11 -7.22 4.16
CA ARG A 52 17.92 -8.53 4.77
C ARG A 52 17.48 -8.36 6.21
N ILE A 53 16.35 -8.95 6.56
CA ILE A 53 15.88 -9.03 7.95
C ILE A 53 16.56 -10.26 8.56
N GLN A 54 17.47 -10.02 9.50
CA GLN A 54 18.30 -11.09 10.06
C GLN A 54 17.52 -12.00 11.00
N ASP A 55 16.69 -11.42 11.88
CA ASP A 55 15.97 -12.16 12.91
C ASP A 55 14.50 -11.71 12.99
N PRO A 56 13.68 -12.07 11.97
CA PRO A 56 12.27 -11.71 11.95
C PRO A 56 11.48 -12.47 13.01
N ILE A 57 10.49 -11.79 13.59
CA ILE A 57 9.49 -12.43 14.44
C ILE A 57 8.54 -13.19 13.51
N TRP A 58 8.34 -14.49 13.75
CA TRP A 58 7.42 -15.30 12.95
C TRP A 58 6.10 -15.50 13.67
N ILE A 59 5.01 -15.07 13.04
CA ILE A 59 3.65 -15.44 13.47
C ILE A 59 3.02 -16.21 12.32
N GLN A 60 2.74 -17.49 12.55
CA GLN A 60 2.42 -18.44 11.48
C GLN A 60 3.52 -18.44 10.42
N ASP A 61 3.16 -18.19 9.15
CA ASP A 61 4.09 -18.14 8.01
C ASP A 61 4.50 -16.71 7.63
N ASN A 62 4.10 -15.70 8.42
CA ASN A 62 4.37 -14.30 8.12
C ASN A 62 5.55 -13.77 8.96
N PRO A 63 6.54 -13.10 8.32
CA PRO A 63 7.59 -12.39 9.04
C PRO A 63 7.12 -11.01 9.51
N PHE A 64 7.58 -10.61 10.69
CA PHE A 64 7.35 -9.31 11.31
C PHE A 64 8.68 -8.73 11.79
N LEU A 65 8.76 -7.40 11.84
CA LEU A 65 9.99 -6.72 12.21
C LEU A 65 10.16 -6.69 13.73
N LYS A 66 11.42 -6.83 14.17
CA LYS A 66 11.81 -6.40 15.51
C LYS A 66 11.81 -4.87 15.59
N LYS A 67 11.86 -4.38 16.83
CA LYS A 67 11.85 -2.95 17.12
C LYS A 67 12.97 -2.20 16.40
N ASP A 68 14.19 -2.73 16.41
CA ASP A 68 15.35 -2.07 15.79
C ASP A 68 15.24 -1.97 14.27
N ASP A 69 14.72 -3.02 13.62
CA ASP A 69 14.44 -3.01 12.18
C ASP A 69 13.36 -1.98 11.83
N ALA A 70 12.30 -1.91 12.63
CA ALA A 70 11.23 -0.92 12.48
C ALA A 70 11.74 0.52 12.70
N ILE A 71 12.66 0.73 13.65
CA ILE A 71 13.35 2.02 13.87
C ILE A 71 14.17 2.41 12.64
N SER A 72 14.92 1.46 12.07
CA SER A 72 15.73 1.69 10.87
C SER A 72 14.88 2.16 9.70
N ILE A 73 13.73 1.51 9.45
CA ILE A 73 12.78 1.92 8.40
C ILE A 73 12.29 3.37 8.63
N GLY A 74 11.87 3.72 9.84
CA GLY A 74 11.37 5.07 10.09
C GLY A 74 12.46 6.16 9.95
N TYR A 75 13.71 5.88 10.33
CA TYR A 75 14.81 6.79 10.08
C TYR A 75 15.09 6.99 8.59
N GLN A 76 15.01 5.91 7.79
CA GLN A 76 15.18 6.00 6.34
C GLN A 76 14.08 6.85 5.71
N VAL A 77 12.83 6.71 6.15
CA VAL A 77 11.72 7.54 5.66
C VAL A 77 12.01 9.02 5.89
N ARG A 78 12.46 9.39 7.10
CA ARG A 78 12.84 10.77 7.43
C ARG A 78 14.01 11.26 6.58
N GLN A 79 15.05 10.44 6.47
CA GLN A 79 16.25 10.79 5.72
C GLN A 79 15.95 11.02 4.24
N LEU A 80 15.17 10.14 3.62
CA LEU A 80 14.83 10.21 2.20
C LEU A 80 13.93 11.41 1.90
N PHE A 81 12.94 11.68 2.76
CA PHE A 81 12.11 12.86 2.60
C PHE A 81 12.91 14.14 2.78
N HIS A 82 13.77 14.22 3.81
CA HIS A 82 14.62 15.37 4.05
C HIS A 82 15.63 15.62 2.93
N GLN A 83 16.22 14.56 2.35
CA GLN A 83 17.11 14.68 1.18
C GLN A 83 16.39 15.26 -0.04
N THR A 84 15.09 15.02 -0.18
CA THR A 84 14.29 15.45 -1.35
C THR A 84 13.72 16.85 -1.16
N TYR A 85 13.16 17.14 0.02
CA TYR A 85 12.38 18.35 0.28
C TYR A 85 12.99 19.30 1.31
N GLN A 86 14.17 18.97 1.88
CA GLN A 86 14.87 19.76 2.90
C GLN A 86 14.02 20.08 4.15
N LYS A 87 13.00 19.25 4.43
CA LYS A 87 12.15 19.34 5.61
C LYS A 87 11.70 17.94 6.04
N LEU A 88 11.09 17.83 7.22
CA LEU A 88 10.42 16.60 7.66
C LEU A 88 8.99 16.53 7.09
N PRO A 89 8.45 15.33 6.85
CA PRO A 89 7.06 15.19 6.42
C PRO A 89 6.14 15.60 7.57
N HIS A 90 5.00 16.20 7.22
CA HIS A 90 3.97 16.51 8.21
C HIS A 90 3.25 15.23 8.61
N ARG A 91 2.96 14.37 7.62
CA ARG A 91 2.24 13.12 7.79
C ARG A 91 2.94 11.95 7.10
N VAL A 92 3.01 10.81 7.76
CA VAL A 92 3.57 9.57 7.21
C VAL A 92 2.50 8.47 7.29
N VAL A 93 2.17 7.88 6.15
CA VAL A 93 1.20 6.79 6.04
C VAL A 93 1.91 5.51 5.63
N ILE A 94 1.85 4.49 6.48
CA ILE A 94 2.54 3.22 6.27
C ILE A 94 1.52 2.14 5.91
N HIS A 95 1.66 1.57 4.72
CA HIS A 95 0.86 0.46 4.23
C HIS A 95 1.59 -0.86 4.40
N LYS A 96 0.89 -1.85 4.95
CA LYS A 96 1.36 -3.24 5.10
C LYS A 96 0.26 -4.23 4.72
N ARG A 97 0.62 -5.45 4.28
CA ARG A 97 -0.33 -6.54 4.01
C ARG A 97 -0.61 -7.44 5.22
N THR A 98 0.15 -7.28 6.30
CA THR A 98 -0.02 -8.04 7.55
C THR A 98 -0.21 -7.08 8.72
N PRO A 99 -0.85 -7.50 9.82
CA PRO A 99 -0.99 -6.70 11.05
C PRO A 99 0.32 -6.07 11.52
N PHE A 100 0.21 -4.92 12.20
CA PHE A 100 1.35 -4.32 12.91
C PHE A 100 1.44 -4.94 14.31
N VAL A 101 2.55 -5.61 14.60
CA VAL A 101 2.82 -6.13 15.95
C VAL A 101 3.36 -5.02 16.87
N GLY A 102 3.31 -5.22 18.18
CA GLY A 102 3.75 -4.20 19.15
C GLY A 102 5.17 -3.69 18.90
N SER A 103 6.12 -4.58 18.56
CA SER A 103 7.50 -4.20 18.24
C SER A 103 7.61 -3.25 17.05
N GLU A 104 6.77 -3.45 16.03
CA GLU A 104 6.73 -2.60 14.84
C GLU A 104 6.13 -1.23 15.17
N GLN A 105 5.01 -1.22 15.89
CA GLN A 105 4.34 0.01 16.30
C GLN A 105 5.26 0.88 17.16
N GLU A 106 5.92 0.28 18.15
CA GLU A 106 6.88 0.99 19.00
C GLU A 106 8.07 1.54 18.20
N GLY A 107 8.69 0.73 17.35
CA GLY A 107 9.89 1.13 16.61
C GLY A 107 9.60 2.23 15.58
N LEU A 108 8.49 2.12 14.86
CA LEU A 108 8.04 3.16 13.91
C LEU A 108 7.67 4.46 14.64
N THR A 109 6.93 4.36 15.76
CA THR A 109 6.57 5.55 16.55
C THR A 109 7.81 6.26 17.11
N GLN A 110 8.78 5.48 17.60
CA GLN A 110 10.03 6.03 18.13
C GLN A 110 10.86 6.75 17.07
N SER A 111 11.06 6.13 15.91
CA SER A 111 11.87 6.69 14.83
C SER A 111 11.20 7.87 14.12
N LEU A 112 9.87 7.87 14.02
CA LEU A 112 9.07 8.95 13.43
C LEU A 112 8.71 10.07 14.42
N LYS A 113 9.29 10.07 15.63
CA LYS A 113 9.10 11.14 16.60
C LYS A 113 9.45 12.51 15.99
N GLY A 114 8.50 13.44 16.02
CA GLY A 114 8.60 14.78 15.41
C GLY A 114 7.84 14.93 14.09
N VAL A 115 7.34 13.84 13.50
CA VAL A 115 6.29 13.88 12.48
C VAL A 115 4.95 14.11 13.21
N ALA A 116 4.11 15.01 12.69
CA ALA A 116 2.86 15.39 13.37
C ALA A 116 1.84 14.24 13.35
N GLU A 117 1.73 13.55 12.21
CA GLU A 117 0.75 12.50 12.01
C GLU A 117 1.40 11.22 11.46
N VAL A 118 1.19 10.10 12.14
CA VAL A 118 1.68 8.78 11.69
C VAL A 118 0.50 7.84 11.61
N GLU A 119 0.23 7.34 10.41
CA GLU A 119 -0.80 6.34 10.15
C GLU A 119 -0.15 4.97 9.88
N MET A 120 -0.59 3.94 10.60
CA MET A 120 -0.19 2.55 10.36
C MET A 120 -1.42 1.76 9.93
N ILE A 121 -1.45 1.38 8.66
CA ILE A 121 -2.66 0.87 8.01
C ILE A 121 -2.35 -0.45 7.33
N THR A 122 -3.15 -1.48 7.61
CA THR A 122 -3.13 -2.70 6.83
C THR A 122 -4.15 -2.63 5.71
N VAL A 123 -3.75 -3.15 4.55
CA VAL A 123 -4.63 -3.30 3.39
C VAL A 123 -4.55 -4.76 2.94
N GLU A 124 -5.63 -5.48 3.17
CA GLU A 124 -5.73 -6.92 2.99
C GLU A 124 -6.88 -7.21 2.02
N GLU A 125 -6.79 -8.28 1.22
CA GLU A 125 -7.97 -8.72 0.45
C GLU A 125 -8.96 -9.42 1.39
N GLU A 126 -10.25 -9.12 1.26
CA GLU A 126 -11.31 -9.82 1.99
C GLU A 126 -12.17 -10.66 1.02
N PRO A 127 -11.79 -11.92 0.74
CA PRO A 127 -12.45 -12.74 -0.26
C PRO A 127 -13.83 -13.24 0.19
N SER A 128 -14.13 -13.23 1.50
CA SER A 128 -15.40 -13.72 2.04
C SER A 128 -16.55 -12.75 1.80
N TRP A 129 -16.24 -11.47 1.54
CA TRP A 129 -17.23 -10.42 1.36
C TRP A 129 -17.35 -10.08 -0.13
N ARG A 130 -18.27 -10.73 -0.84
CA ARG A 130 -18.56 -10.42 -2.26
C ARG A 130 -19.98 -9.92 -2.41
N PHE A 131 -20.11 -8.68 -2.86
CA PHE A 131 -21.39 -8.00 -2.94
C PHE A 131 -21.82 -7.81 -4.41
N LEU A 132 -23.13 -7.84 -4.62
CA LEU A 132 -23.76 -7.54 -5.90
C LEU A 132 -24.42 -6.17 -5.81
N SER A 133 -24.34 -5.37 -6.87
CA SER A 133 -25.07 -4.11 -6.91
C SER A 133 -26.55 -4.36 -7.24
N TYR A 134 -27.44 -3.58 -6.66
CA TYR A 134 -28.88 -3.67 -6.89
C TYR A 134 -29.37 -2.40 -7.59
N ASP A 135 -30.01 -2.57 -8.75
CA ASP A 135 -30.64 -1.48 -9.50
C ASP A 135 -32.05 -1.24 -8.95
N LYS A 136 -32.20 -0.14 -8.19
CA LYS A 136 -33.49 0.24 -7.59
C LYS A 136 -34.57 0.56 -8.62
N ILE A 137 -34.21 0.97 -9.84
CA ILE A 137 -35.17 1.35 -10.88
C ILE A 137 -35.70 0.08 -11.56
N LYS A 138 -34.80 -0.84 -11.92
CA LYS A 138 -35.17 -2.12 -12.55
C LYS A 138 -35.67 -3.16 -11.55
N GLN A 139 -35.52 -2.90 -10.26
CA GLN A 139 -35.80 -3.81 -9.16
C GLN A 139 -35.09 -5.18 -9.30
N SER A 140 -33.88 -5.18 -9.86
CA SER A 140 -33.12 -6.39 -10.13
C SER A 140 -31.64 -6.22 -9.77
N VAL A 141 -30.92 -7.34 -9.71
CA VAL A 141 -29.45 -7.32 -9.61
C VAL A 141 -28.89 -6.58 -10.83
N ASP A 142 -27.95 -5.67 -10.61
CA ASP A 142 -27.26 -4.95 -11.69
C ASP A 142 -26.36 -5.93 -12.46
N GLY A 143 -26.22 -5.73 -13.77
CA GLY A 143 -25.30 -6.50 -14.59
C GLY A 143 -23.82 -6.21 -14.29
N PHE A 144 -23.55 -5.21 -13.45
CA PHE A 144 -22.21 -4.81 -13.02
C PHE A 144 -21.99 -5.01 -11.51
N PRO A 145 -20.74 -5.25 -11.07
CA PRO A 145 -20.43 -5.38 -9.66
C PRO A 145 -20.55 -4.03 -8.92
N VAL A 146 -20.30 -4.08 -7.61
CA VAL A 146 -20.22 -2.88 -6.76
C VAL A 146 -19.32 -1.81 -7.40
N LYS A 147 -19.75 -0.55 -7.26
CA LYS A 147 -19.03 0.59 -7.82
C LYS A 147 -17.64 0.70 -7.19
N ARG A 148 -16.64 0.99 -8.02
CA ARG A 148 -15.31 1.42 -7.52
C ARG A 148 -15.50 2.66 -6.65
N ASN A 149 -14.70 2.78 -5.58
CA ASN A 149 -14.84 3.81 -4.54
C ASN A 149 -16.04 3.60 -3.59
N THR A 150 -16.63 2.41 -3.54
CA THR A 150 -17.58 2.09 -2.47
C THR A 150 -16.81 1.78 -1.20
N VAL A 151 -17.15 2.46 -0.11
CA VAL A 151 -16.60 2.23 1.24
C VAL A 151 -17.72 1.77 2.15
N LEU A 152 -17.47 0.68 2.88
CA LEU A 152 -18.32 0.22 3.97
C LEU A 152 -17.50 0.24 5.25
N VAL A 153 -17.82 1.19 6.13
CA VAL A 153 -17.19 1.30 7.45
C VAL A 153 -17.87 0.31 8.39
N TYR A 154 -17.09 -0.48 9.11
CA TYR A 154 -17.60 -1.38 10.13
C TYR A 154 -16.65 -1.36 11.33
N GLY A 155 -17.14 -0.92 12.49
CA GLY A 155 -16.28 -0.63 13.64
C GLY A 155 -15.54 0.72 13.53
N ASN A 156 -14.68 1.00 14.51
CA ASN A 156 -14.06 2.33 14.64
C ASN A 156 -12.84 2.52 13.71
N ASP A 157 -12.09 1.46 13.46
CA ASP A 157 -10.80 1.50 12.76
C ASP A 157 -10.74 0.54 11.57
N GLN A 158 -11.91 0.11 11.07
CA GLN A 158 -12.03 -0.90 10.02
C GLN A 158 -13.02 -0.46 8.93
N ALA A 159 -12.65 -0.73 7.67
CA ALA A 159 -13.51 -0.50 6.53
C ALA A 159 -13.21 -1.47 5.38
N LEU A 160 -14.23 -1.73 4.56
CA LEU A 160 -14.09 -2.39 3.27
C LEU A 160 -14.09 -1.34 2.16
N LEU A 161 -13.11 -1.40 1.26
CA LEU A 161 -12.98 -0.52 0.11
C LEU A 161 -12.98 -1.33 -1.18
N TRP A 162 -13.94 -1.03 -2.07
CA TRP A 162 -13.92 -1.55 -3.45
C TRP A 162 -12.99 -0.70 -4.33
N VAL A 163 -11.71 -1.06 -4.34
CA VAL A 163 -10.74 -0.55 -5.34
C VAL A 163 -11.02 -1.16 -6.71
N HIS A 164 -11.31 -2.46 -6.77
CA HIS A 164 -11.75 -3.14 -7.97
C HIS A 164 -13.28 -3.15 -8.03
N GLY A 165 -13.85 -2.43 -9.00
CA GLY A 165 -15.29 -2.28 -9.10
C GLY A 165 -15.73 -1.53 -10.35
N ALA A 166 -17.04 -1.44 -10.56
CA ALA A 166 -17.61 -0.81 -11.75
C ALA A 166 -17.37 0.72 -11.74
N VAL A 167 -17.00 1.27 -12.88
CA VAL A 167 -16.82 2.72 -13.10
C VAL A 167 -17.79 3.17 -14.17
N LYS A 168 -18.43 4.32 -13.97
CA LYS A 168 -19.39 4.90 -14.91
C LYS A 168 -18.72 5.92 -15.82
N ASN A 169 -19.31 6.16 -16.98
CA ASN A 169 -18.95 7.22 -17.93
C ASN A 169 -17.48 7.18 -18.38
N ILE A 170 -17.01 6.00 -18.80
CA ILE A 170 -15.67 5.84 -19.37
C ILE A 170 -15.78 5.82 -20.89
N LYS A 171 -15.40 6.93 -21.52
CA LYS A 171 -15.42 7.12 -23.00
C LYS A 171 -16.74 6.62 -23.60
N ASP A 172 -16.69 5.56 -24.39
CA ASP A 172 -17.82 4.99 -25.14
C ASP A 172 -18.69 4.05 -24.29
N TYR A 173 -18.25 3.69 -23.09
CA TYR A 173 -18.95 2.77 -22.19
C TYR A 173 -19.75 3.53 -21.12
N LYS A 174 -21.05 3.23 -21.03
CA LYS A 174 -21.90 3.71 -19.92
C LYS A 174 -21.38 3.24 -18.57
N THR A 175 -21.00 1.96 -18.48
CA THR A 175 -20.35 1.35 -17.32
C THR A 175 -19.26 0.42 -17.81
N TYR A 176 -18.08 0.51 -17.19
CA TYR A 176 -16.93 -0.33 -17.48
C TYR A 176 -16.43 -1.00 -16.20
N PHE A 177 -15.98 -2.24 -16.31
CA PHE A 177 -15.36 -2.98 -15.22
C PHE A 177 -14.17 -3.79 -15.74
N GLN A 178 -12.98 -3.48 -15.23
CA GLN A 178 -11.72 -4.09 -15.66
C GLN A 178 -11.68 -5.60 -15.39
N GLY A 179 -12.37 -6.08 -14.35
CA GLY A 179 -12.41 -7.50 -13.97
C GLY A 179 -13.34 -8.38 -14.79
N LYS A 180 -13.99 -7.82 -15.83
CA LYS A 180 -14.88 -8.53 -16.76
C LYS A 180 -16.00 -9.30 -16.03
N SER A 181 -15.92 -10.63 -15.95
CA SER A 181 -17.02 -11.49 -15.46
C SER A 181 -16.90 -11.88 -13.97
N ARG A 182 -15.96 -11.31 -13.20
CA ARG A 182 -15.75 -11.67 -11.78
C ARG A 182 -16.49 -10.74 -10.83
N ILE A 183 -16.95 -11.26 -9.70
CA ILE A 183 -17.43 -10.44 -8.58
C ILE A 183 -16.22 -10.03 -7.73
N PRO A 184 -15.89 -8.72 -7.64
CA PRO A 184 -14.72 -8.25 -6.93
C PRO A 184 -14.88 -8.39 -5.41
N SER A 185 -13.81 -8.86 -4.76
CA SER A 185 -13.57 -8.75 -3.34
C SER A 185 -13.13 -7.31 -3.00
N PRO A 186 -13.60 -6.74 -1.87
CA PRO A 186 -13.07 -5.50 -1.34
C PRO A 186 -11.69 -5.71 -0.72
N LEU A 187 -10.99 -4.59 -0.54
CA LEU A 187 -9.86 -4.50 0.37
C LEU A 187 -10.36 -4.18 1.77
N ARG A 188 -9.98 -4.99 2.76
CA ARG A 188 -10.12 -4.67 4.19
C ARG A 188 -8.99 -3.74 4.60
N ILE A 189 -9.38 -2.57 5.09
CA ILE A 189 -8.51 -1.54 5.66
C ILE A 189 -8.63 -1.66 7.18
N THR A 190 -7.51 -1.81 7.89
CA THR A 190 -7.48 -1.78 9.35
C THR A 190 -6.43 -0.77 9.82
N ARG A 191 -6.83 0.18 10.67
CA ARG A 191 -5.92 1.13 11.30
C ARG A 191 -5.39 0.57 12.61
N PHE A 192 -4.08 0.67 12.79
CA PHE A 192 -3.37 0.33 14.03
C PHE A 192 -2.88 1.59 14.77
N ALA A 193 -2.57 2.66 14.04
CA ALA A 193 -2.24 3.97 14.57
C ALA A 193 -2.67 5.05 13.58
N GLY A 194 -3.04 6.24 14.09
CA GLY A 194 -3.47 7.37 13.28
C GLY A 194 -4.81 7.95 13.71
N GLN A 195 -5.19 9.09 13.12
CA GLN A 195 -6.42 9.83 13.46
C GLN A 195 -7.16 10.38 12.22
N ALA A 196 -6.61 10.21 11.01
CA ALA A 196 -7.23 10.71 9.79
C ALA A 196 -8.64 10.12 9.61
N PRO A 197 -9.57 10.82 8.94
CA PRO A 197 -10.83 10.20 8.55
C PRO A 197 -10.60 8.99 7.65
N ILE A 198 -11.38 7.92 7.86
CA ILE A 198 -11.24 6.67 7.06
C ILE A 198 -11.51 6.91 5.57
N GLU A 199 -12.34 7.91 5.26
CA GLU A 199 -12.61 8.37 3.90
C GLU A 199 -11.37 8.95 3.23
N THR A 200 -10.53 9.66 3.99
CA THR A 200 -9.26 10.20 3.50
C THR A 200 -8.30 9.07 3.15
N VAL A 201 -8.13 8.11 4.06
CA VAL A 201 -7.34 6.90 3.85
C VAL A 201 -7.84 6.11 2.63
N ALA A 202 -9.15 5.90 2.52
CA ALA A 202 -9.76 5.17 1.42
C ALA A 202 -9.51 5.85 0.08
N ARG A 203 -9.64 7.19 0.03
CA ARG A 203 -9.33 7.99 -1.17
C ARG A 203 -7.86 7.93 -1.55
N GLU A 204 -6.96 7.94 -0.58
CA GLU A 204 -5.51 7.82 -0.79
C GLU A 204 -5.15 6.45 -1.37
N ILE A 205 -5.64 5.36 -0.79
CA ILE A 205 -5.46 4.00 -1.30
C ILE A 205 -6.03 3.90 -2.73
N LEU A 206 -7.20 4.48 -2.98
CA LEU A 206 -7.81 4.50 -4.30
C LEU A 206 -7.01 5.32 -5.32
N GLY A 207 -6.38 6.42 -4.89
CA GLY A 207 -5.47 7.22 -5.71
C GLY A 207 -4.22 6.43 -6.05
N LEU A 208 -3.53 5.89 -5.04
CA LEU A 208 -2.32 5.08 -5.20
C LEU A 208 -2.54 3.81 -6.02
N SER A 209 -3.75 3.25 -6.06
CA SER A 209 -4.07 2.13 -6.96
C SER A 209 -3.97 2.49 -8.44
N LYS A 210 -3.97 3.78 -8.81
CA LYS A 210 -3.75 4.23 -10.18
C LYS A 210 -2.27 4.44 -10.52
N MET A 211 -1.39 4.39 -9.52
CA MET A 211 0.02 4.79 -9.65
C MET A 211 0.93 3.62 -9.98
N ASP A 212 0.49 2.80 -10.92
CA ASP A 212 1.31 1.78 -11.55
C ASP A 212 1.68 2.26 -12.96
N TRP A 213 2.90 2.79 -13.11
CA TRP A 213 3.42 3.26 -14.41
C TRP A 213 3.82 2.12 -15.35
N ASN A 214 3.78 0.87 -14.89
CA ASN A 214 4.13 -0.31 -15.68
C ASN A 214 2.92 -0.96 -16.36
N SER A 215 1.70 -0.52 -16.02
CA SER A 215 0.47 -1.04 -16.60
C SER A 215 -0.30 0.04 -17.37
N CYS A 216 -0.97 -0.38 -18.45
CA CYS A 216 -1.96 0.44 -19.17
C CYS A 216 -3.39 0.19 -18.66
N ASP A 217 -3.54 -0.57 -17.57
CA ASP A 217 -4.82 -0.77 -16.90
C ASP A 217 -5.35 0.54 -16.30
N LEU A 218 -6.67 0.62 -16.10
CA LEU A 218 -7.30 1.79 -15.50
C LEU A 218 -6.86 1.98 -14.04
N TYR A 219 -6.61 0.88 -13.34
CA TYR A 219 -6.11 0.84 -11.96
C TYR A 219 -5.61 -0.57 -11.61
N GLY A 220 -4.71 -0.67 -10.63
CA GLY A 220 -4.31 -1.90 -9.95
C GLY A 220 -5.28 -2.31 -8.83
N GLN A 221 -5.25 -3.59 -8.43
CA GLN A 221 -6.16 -4.10 -7.38
C GLN A 221 -5.74 -3.69 -5.97
N PHE A 222 -4.48 -3.29 -5.79
CA PHE A 222 -3.90 -2.78 -4.54
C PHE A 222 -3.24 -1.43 -4.78
N PRO A 223 -2.98 -0.63 -3.73
CA PRO A 223 -2.21 0.60 -3.88
C PRO A 223 -0.78 0.31 -4.33
N ALA A 224 -0.20 1.18 -5.16
CA ALA A 224 1.15 1.02 -5.71
C ALA A 224 2.22 0.81 -4.64
N THR A 225 2.04 1.40 -3.45
CA THR A 225 2.89 1.19 -2.27
C THR A 225 3.08 -0.29 -1.94
N LEU A 226 2.01 -1.09 -2.00
CA LEU A 226 2.04 -2.52 -1.65
C LEU A 226 2.43 -3.42 -2.81
N GLU A 227 2.04 -3.07 -4.04
CA GLU A 227 2.42 -3.83 -5.24
C GLU A 227 3.93 -3.76 -5.47
N SER A 228 4.49 -2.56 -5.52
CA SER A 228 5.91 -2.35 -5.79
C SER A 228 6.82 -2.92 -4.69
N SER A 229 6.54 -2.65 -3.41
CA SER A 229 7.34 -3.14 -2.29
C SER A 229 7.38 -4.67 -2.25
N SER A 230 6.23 -5.32 -2.49
CA SER A 230 6.14 -6.78 -2.55
C SER A 230 6.86 -7.35 -3.78
N ALA A 231 6.72 -6.71 -4.94
CA ALA A 231 7.38 -7.14 -6.18
C ALA A 231 8.91 -7.05 -6.04
N ILE A 232 9.42 -5.91 -5.56
CA ILE A 232 10.85 -5.68 -5.35
C ILE A 232 11.40 -6.66 -4.30
N ALA A 233 10.70 -6.91 -3.19
CA ALA A 233 11.16 -7.85 -2.18
C ALA A 233 11.27 -9.28 -2.74
N LYS A 234 10.31 -9.71 -3.58
CA LYS A 234 10.35 -11.01 -4.28
C LYS A 234 11.49 -11.10 -5.29
N VAL A 235 11.72 -10.03 -6.08
CA VAL A 235 12.83 -10.01 -7.05
C VAL A 235 14.18 -10.00 -6.34
N GLY A 236 14.32 -9.17 -5.30
CA GLY A 236 15.53 -9.11 -4.48
C GLY A 236 15.90 -10.48 -3.90
N GLN A 237 14.90 -11.29 -3.56
CA GLN A 237 15.11 -12.62 -2.99
C GLN A 237 15.73 -13.59 -4.01
N LEU A 238 15.41 -13.45 -5.30
CA LEU A 238 16.00 -14.25 -6.38
C LEU A 238 17.45 -13.85 -6.65
N MET A 239 17.82 -12.63 -6.33
CA MET A 239 19.15 -12.08 -6.55
C MET A 239 19.99 -12.32 -5.30
N SER A 240 20.75 -13.42 -5.30
CA SER A 240 21.60 -13.92 -4.20
C SER A 240 22.68 -12.96 -3.66
N ARG A 241 22.75 -11.72 -4.14
CA ARG A 241 23.84 -10.74 -3.89
C ARG A 241 23.39 -9.38 -3.36
N PHE A 242 22.13 -9.15 -3.03
CA PHE A 242 21.76 -7.85 -2.44
C PHE A 242 22.33 -7.71 -1.02
N GLY A 243 23.30 -6.80 -0.87
CA GLY A 243 23.60 -6.15 0.42
C GLY A 243 22.45 -5.23 0.83
N SER A 244 22.54 -4.65 2.04
CA SER A 244 21.60 -3.61 2.47
C SER A 244 21.88 -2.33 1.69
N GLU A 245 21.08 -2.06 0.67
CA GLU A 245 21.36 -0.98 -0.28
C GLU A 245 20.09 -0.18 -0.57
N THR A 246 20.27 1.12 -0.76
CA THR A 246 19.21 2.02 -1.21
C THR A 246 19.36 2.21 -2.70
N TYR A 247 18.26 2.11 -3.42
CA TYR A 247 18.30 2.23 -4.86
C TYR A 247 17.19 3.15 -5.36
N ASP A 248 17.38 3.59 -6.59
CA ASP A 248 16.42 4.45 -7.27
C ASP A 248 15.31 3.61 -7.92
N TYR A 249 14.05 3.90 -7.61
CA TYR A 249 12.86 3.21 -8.17
C TYR A 249 12.89 3.14 -9.70
N ARG A 250 13.55 4.10 -10.35
CA ARG A 250 13.70 4.17 -11.81
C ARG A 250 14.49 3.01 -12.41
N LEU A 251 15.20 2.23 -11.61
CA LEU A 251 15.99 1.08 -12.08
C LEU A 251 15.18 -0.21 -12.19
N PHE A 252 13.94 -0.22 -11.70
CA PHE A 252 13.06 -1.40 -11.67
C PHE A 252 11.69 -1.17 -12.34
N ILE A 253 11.55 -0.08 -13.09
CA ILE A 253 10.43 0.21 -14.00
C ILE A 253 10.86 -0.05 -15.44
#